data_AF-A0A0M7MGW5-F1
#
_entry.id   AF-A0A0M7MGW5-F1
#
_cell.length_a   1.000
_cell.length_b   1.000
_cell.length_c   1.000
_cell.angle_alpha   90.00
_cell.angle_beta   90.00
_cell.angle_gamma   90.00
#
_symmetry.space_group_name_H-M   'P 1'
#
loop_
_entity.id
_entity.type
_entity.pdbx_description
1 polymer ?
#
loop_
_entity_poly.entity_id
_entity_poly.type
_entity_poly.pdbx_seq_one_letter_code
_entity_poly.pdbx_strand_id
1 'polypeptide(L)'
;MPSSHHSLQIGPVVSSDTVTIKNWGDQWLYMSFHFHLTLEFRMAHFIVTFRFKNDSTYQDRYDSFVDKVKEIAELSPWDETSSFFAFQADDNAVGLCTTLYVETKFDSTKDRMVVIDIDRREKATKGNFDYLPLLNYGLGF
;
A
#
# COMPACT_ATOMS: atom_id res chain seq x y z
N MET A 1 -22.72 45.02 -48.67
CA MET A 1 -21.64 45.67 -47.91
C MET A 1 -21.43 44.89 -46.61
N PRO A 2 -20.20 44.43 -46.29
CA PRO A 2 -19.90 43.66 -45.09
C PRO A 2 -19.17 44.48 -44.02
N SER A 3 -19.42 44.14 -42.75
CA SER A 3 -18.58 44.38 -41.55
C SER A 3 -19.33 43.71 -40.38
N SER A 4 -18.78 42.92 -39.46
CA SER A 4 -17.39 42.70 -39.04
C SER A 4 -17.32 41.40 -38.20
N HIS A 5 -16.11 40.86 -38.10
CA HIS A 5 -15.69 39.62 -37.44
C HIS A 5 -15.97 39.52 -35.92
N HIS A 6 -16.13 38.30 -35.42
CA HIS A 6 -15.28 37.79 -34.34
C HIS A 6 -15.18 36.26 -34.37
N SER A 7 -13.93 35.78 -34.35
CA SER A 7 -13.48 34.39 -34.46
C SER A 7 -13.58 33.64 -33.14
N LEU A 8 -13.79 32.32 -33.20
CA LEU A 8 -13.38 31.37 -32.16
C LEU A 8 -12.77 30.13 -32.83
N GLN A 9 -11.56 29.79 -32.37
CA GLN A 9 -10.70 28.75 -32.93
C GLN A 9 -11.08 27.34 -32.43
N ILE A 10 -10.96 26.43 -33.38
CA ILE A 10 -10.98 24.96 -33.40
C ILE A 10 -9.94 24.29 -32.48
N GLY A 11 -10.31 23.14 -31.91
CA GLY A 11 -9.39 22.09 -31.46
C GLY A 11 -9.85 20.72 -32.00
N PRO A 12 -8.95 19.78 -32.34
CA PRO A 12 -9.26 18.69 -33.28
C PRO A 12 -9.79 17.41 -32.63
N VAL A 13 -10.49 16.68 -33.51
CA VAL A 13 -11.12 15.36 -33.40
C VAL A 13 -10.10 14.27 -33.00
N VAL A 14 -10.51 13.39 -32.07
CA VAL A 14 -9.75 12.19 -31.70
C VAL A 14 -9.86 11.16 -32.83
N SER A 15 -8.74 10.86 -33.51
CA SER A 15 -8.60 9.77 -34.48
C SER A 15 -7.93 8.57 -33.82
N SER A 16 -8.55 7.40 -33.98
CA SER A 16 -8.04 6.09 -33.58
C SER A 16 -7.02 5.58 -34.60
N ASP A 17 -5.74 5.82 -34.36
CA ASP A 17 -4.70 5.37 -35.28
C ASP A 17 -4.09 4.04 -34.83
N THR A 18 -4.35 3.04 -35.66
CA THR A 18 -3.86 1.67 -35.62
C THR A 18 -2.34 1.68 -35.81
N VAL A 19 -1.57 1.17 -34.84
CA VAL A 19 -0.11 1.07 -34.99
C VAL A 19 0.23 -0.16 -35.83
N THR A 20 0.75 0.07 -37.03
CA THR A 20 1.29 -0.97 -37.91
C THR A 20 2.70 -1.34 -37.43
N ILE A 21 2.89 -2.58 -36.98
CA ILE A 21 4.22 -3.11 -36.64
C ILE A 21 4.94 -3.52 -37.93
N LYS A 22 5.99 -2.79 -38.29
CA LYS A 22 6.91 -3.15 -39.37
C LYS A 22 8.07 -3.96 -38.78
N ASN A 23 8.13 -5.26 -39.06
CA ASN A 23 9.30 -6.08 -38.75
C ASN A 23 10.49 -5.64 -39.63
N TRP A 24 11.52 -5.09 -39.00
CA TRP A 24 12.82 -4.84 -39.62
C TRP A 24 13.88 -5.55 -38.79
N GLY A 25 14.65 -6.39 -39.46
CA GLY A 25 15.55 -7.37 -38.85
C GLY A 25 16.72 -6.76 -38.07
N ASP A 26 17.16 -7.56 -37.09
CA ASP A 26 18.53 -7.71 -36.61
C ASP A 26 19.40 -6.46 -36.51
N GLN A 27 19.09 -5.59 -35.55
CA GLN A 27 20.15 -4.84 -34.85
C GLN A 27 19.80 -4.72 -33.37
N TRP A 28 20.60 -5.40 -32.55
CA TRP A 28 20.71 -5.19 -31.12
C TRP A 28 21.13 -3.75 -30.85
N LEU A 29 20.15 -2.89 -30.61
CA LEU A 29 20.33 -1.67 -29.85
C LEU A 29 19.50 -1.81 -28.59
N TYR A 30 20.21 -1.83 -27.47
CA TYR A 30 19.77 -1.56 -26.12
C TYR A 30 18.64 -0.51 -26.08
N MET A 31 17.39 -0.94 -26.28
CA MET A 31 16.30 -0.37 -25.51
C MET A 31 16.30 -1.12 -24.20
N SER A 32 17.27 -0.77 -23.36
CA SER A 32 16.94 -0.66 -21.95
C SER A 32 15.72 0.23 -21.89
N PHE A 33 14.54 -0.37 -21.77
CA PHE A 33 13.47 0.19 -20.99
C PHE A 33 14.06 0.33 -19.57
N HIS A 34 14.94 1.31 -19.38
CA HIS A 34 15.00 2.07 -18.16
C HIS A 34 13.66 2.80 -18.09
N PHE A 35 12.61 2.03 -17.80
CA PHE A 35 11.58 2.51 -16.93
C PHE A 35 12.29 2.72 -15.59
N HIS A 36 13.03 3.83 -15.52
CA HIS A 36 13.42 4.47 -14.28
C HIS A 36 12.13 5.08 -13.69
N LEU A 37 11.09 4.25 -13.51
CA LEU A 37 10.58 4.16 -12.16
C LEU A 37 11.73 3.52 -11.38
N THR A 38 12.60 4.37 -10.86
CA THR A 38 12.70 4.38 -9.42
C THR A 38 11.24 4.43 -8.92
N LEU A 39 10.61 3.25 -8.80
CA LEU A 39 10.06 2.88 -7.51
C LEU A 39 11.19 3.27 -6.59
N GLU A 40 11.13 4.48 -6.08
CA GLU A 40 11.59 4.65 -4.74
C GLU A 40 10.68 3.69 -3.98
N PHE A 41 11.19 2.46 -3.83
CA PHE A 41 10.87 1.56 -2.74
C PHE A 41 11.13 2.41 -1.51
N ARG A 42 10.14 3.26 -1.21
CA ARG A 42 10.19 4.18 -0.11
C ARG A 42 9.82 3.29 1.05
N MET A 43 10.89 2.78 1.65
CA MET A 43 10.93 2.44 3.06
C MET A 43 10.03 3.42 3.79
N ALA A 44 8.97 2.88 4.37
CA ALA A 44 7.97 3.66 5.06
C ALA A 44 7.95 3.28 6.53
N HIS A 45 7.62 4.27 7.35
CA HIS A 45 7.48 4.09 8.79
C HIS A 45 6.07 3.61 9.09
N PHE A 46 5.99 2.45 9.73
CA PHE A 46 4.73 1.83 10.10
C PHE A 46 4.52 1.87 11.59
N ILE A 47 3.27 2.14 11.98
CA ILE A 47 2.73 1.73 13.27
C ILE A 47 1.77 0.59 13.03
N VAL A 48 1.97 -0.52 13.73
CA VAL A 48 1.04 -1.64 13.74
C VAL A 48 0.51 -1.81 15.16
N THR A 49 -0.79 -1.61 15.33
CA THR A 49 -1.47 -1.90 16.60
C THR A 49 -2.53 -2.95 16.40
N PHE A 50 -2.67 -3.82 17.38
CA PHE A 50 -3.48 -5.02 17.24
C PHE A 50 -4.08 -5.47 18.57
N ARG A 51 -5.08 -6.32 18.47
CA ARG A 51 -5.69 -6.99 19.62
C ARG A 51 -6.05 -8.41 19.22
N PHE A 52 -5.42 -9.36 19.89
CA PHE A 52 -5.79 -10.77 19.81
C PHE A 52 -6.85 -11.10 20.86
N LYS A 53 -7.83 -11.93 20.49
CA LYS A 53 -8.78 -12.48 21.46
C LYS A 53 -8.05 -13.45 22.39
N ASN A 54 -8.15 -13.23 23.70
CA ASN A 54 -7.64 -14.18 24.69
C ASN A 54 -8.52 -15.44 24.69
N ASP A 55 -8.04 -16.50 24.04
CA ASP A 55 -8.59 -17.84 24.00
C ASP A 55 -7.46 -18.88 23.95
N SER A 56 -7.78 -20.17 23.85
CA SER A 56 -6.79 -21.25 23.93
C SER A 56 -5.74 -21.23 22.83
N THR A 57 -5.97 -20.50 21.74
CA THR A 57 -5.04 -20.36 20.60
C THR A 57 -4.38 -18.98 20.56
N TYR A 58 -4.56 -18.14 21.59
CA TYR A 58 -4.00 -16.79 21.66
C TYR A 58 -2.49 -16.76 21.41
N GLN A 59 -1.73 -17.58 22.16
CA GLN A 59 -0.27 -17.54 22.15
C GLN A 59 0.27 -17.87 20.77
N ASP A 60 -0.24 -18.94 20.16
CA ASP A 60 0.07 -19.36 18.80
C ASP A 60 -0.14 -18.25 17.75
N ARG A 61 -1.25 -17.51 17.85
CA ARG A 61 -1.54 -16.41 16.92
C ARG A 61 -0.62 -15.23 17.14
N TYR A 62 -0.45 -14.84 18.40
CA TYR A 62 0.45 -13.77 18.80
C TYR A 62 1.88 -14.03 18.32
N ASP A 63 2.47 -15.18 18.64
CA ASP A 63 3.84 -15.51 18.28
C ASP A 63 4.03 -15.52 16.77
N SER A 64 3.12 -16.15 16.01
CA SER A 64 3.18 -16.14 14.55
C SER A 64 3.13 -14.74 13.94
N PHE A 65 2.40 -13.83 14.58
CA PHE A 65 2.28 -12.44 14.15
C PHE A 65 3.54 -11.65 14.46
N VAL A 66 4.07 -11.78 15.68
CA VAL A 66 5.31 -11.11 16.09
C VAL A 66 6.50 -11.57 15.26
N ASP A 67 6.61 -12.87 15.00
CA ASP A 67 7.69 -13.43 14.17
C ASP A 67 7.64 -12.87 12.75
N LYS A 68 6.45 -12.76 12.15
CA LYS A 68 6.27 -12.17 10.83
C LYS A 68 6.57 -10.66 10.82
N VAL A 69 6.20 -9.91 11.87
CA VAL A 69 6.58 -8.49 11.99
C VAL A 69 8.11 -8.33 12.02
N LYS A 70 8.81 -9.17 12.77
CA LYS A 70 10.29 -9.17 12.84
C LYS A 70 10.95 -9.56 11.52
N GLU A 71 10.31 -10.42 10.73
CA GLU A 71 10.78 -10.81 9.40
C GLU A 71 10.63 -9.66 8.38
N ILE A 72 9.54 -8.91 8.44
CA ILE A 72 9.24 -7.80 7.51
C ILE A 72 10.04 -6.54 7.85
N ALA A 73 10.30 -6.31 9.14
CA ALA A 73 10.98 -5.09 9.58
C ALA A 73 12.44 -5.05 9.12
N GLU A 74 12.89 -3.89 8.62
CA GLU A 74 14.28 -3.68 8.21
C GLU A 74 15.26 -3.85 9.38
N LEU A 75 14.84 -3.37 10.54
CA LEU A 75 15.53 -3.50 11.81
C LEU A 75 14.57 -4.06 12.84
N SER A 76 15.10 -4.56 13.96
CA SER A 76 14.28 -5.02 15.08
C SER A 76 13.20 -3.97 15.41
N PRO A 77 11.91 -4.35 15.41
CA PRO A 77 10.84 -3.41 15.66
C PRO A 77 10.90 -2.92 17.11
N TRP A 78 10.46 -1.68 17.37
CA TRP A 78 10.24 -1.22 18.73
C TRP A 78 8.95 -1.83 19.26
N ASP A 79 9.07 -2.71 20.27
CA ASP A 79 8.01 -3.58 20.77
C ASP A 79 7.86 -3.60 22.30
N GLU A 80 8.26 -2.52 22.97
CA GLU A 80 8.18 -2.41 24.44
C GLU A 80 6.77 -2.63 25.00
N THR A 81 5.72 -2.51 24.17
CA THR A 81 4.35 -2.85 24.53
C THR A 81 3.80 -3.97 23.64
N SER A 82 3.04 -4.90 24.23
CA SER A 82 2.56 -6.13 23.59
C SER A 82 1.45 -5.95 22.54
N SER A 83 1.14 -4.73 22.12
CA SER A 83 0.05 -4.44 21.16
C SER A 83 0.37 -3.25 20.25
N PHE A 84 1.66 -2.93 20.13
CA PHE A 84 2.17 -1.83 19.33
C PHE A 84 3.56 -2.17 18.82
N PHE A 85 3.73 -2.07 17.50
CA PHE A 85 5.03 -2.10 16.85
C PHE A 85 5.23 -0.81 16.08
N ALA A 86 6.46 -0.28 16.14
CA ALA A 86 6.94 0.76 15.24
C ALA A 86 8.20 0.27 14.53
N PHE A 87 8.21 0.32 13.19
CA PHE A 87 9.32 -0.17 12.38
C PHE A 87 9.29 0.40 10.96
N GLN A 88 10.38 0.22 10.23
CA GLN A 88 10.48 0.53 8.80
C GLN A 88 10.34 -0.76 7.98
N ALA A 89 9.62 -0.69 6.86
CA ALA A 89 9.48 -1.78 5.91
C ALA A 89 9.30 -1.26 4.48
N ASP A 90 9.61 -2.11 3.51
CA ASP A 90 9.42 -1.82 2.09
C ASP A 90 8.04 -2.26 1.60
N ASP A 91 7.01 -1.53 2.04
CA ASP A 91 5.61 -1.81 1.67
C ASP A 91 4.74 -0.53 1.76
N ASN A 92 3.43 -0.69 1.63
CA ASN A 92 2.39 0.25 2.00
C ASN A 92 1.44 -0.37 3.03
N ALA A 93 0.54 0.43 3.60
CA ALA A 93 -0.35 -0.04 4.66
C ALA A 93 -1.22 -1.25 4.25
N VAL A 94 -1.70 -1.29 3.00
CA VAL A 94 -2.58 -2.36 2.50
C VAL A 94 -1.81 -3.65 2.27
N GLY A 95 -0.63 -3.57 1.65
CA GLY A 95 0.26 -4.71 1.42
C GLY A 95 0.66 -5.35 2.74
N LEU A 96 1.16 -4.54 3.68
CA LEU A 96 1.63 -5.03 4.98
C LEU A 96 0.49 -5.65 5.81
N CYS A 97 -0.69 -5.03 5.80
CA CYS A 97 -1.90 -5.57 6.42
C CYS A 97 -2.33 -6.90 5.78
N THR A 98 -2.19 -7.03 4.46
CA THR A 98 -2.51 -8.27 3.75
C THR A 98 -1.53 -9.38 4.10
N THR A 99 -0.23 -9.08 4.09
CA THR A 99 0.84 -10.03 4.45
C THR A 99 0.64 -10.56 5.87
N LEU A 100 0.45 -9.67 6.85
CA LEU A 100 0.19 -10.06 8.24
C LEU A 100 -1.08 -10.89 8.40
N TYR A 101 -2.10 -10.66 7.58
CA TYR A 101 -3.33 -11.43 7.62
C TYR A 101 -3.17 -12.84 7.01
N VAL A 102 -2.52 -12.94 5.85
CA VAL A 102 -2.46 -14.18 5.06
C VAL A 102 -1.34 -15.10 5.53
N GLU A 103 -0.22 -14.54 5.99
CA GLU A 103 1.00 -15.31 6.29
C GLU A 103 1.19 -15.60 7.78
N THR A 104 0.20 -15.28 8.62
CA THR A 104 0.23 -15.58 10.06
C THR A 104 -1.01 -16.38 10.46
N LYS A 105 -1.09 -16.83 11.71
CA LYS A 105 -2.28 -17.49 12.24
C LYS A 105 -3.40 -16.50 12.61
N PHE A 106 -3.33 -15.23 12.20
CA PHE A 106 -4.32 -14.20 12.53
C PHE A 106 -5.74 -14.63 12.15
N ASP A 107 -6.68 -14.53 13.09
CA ASP A 107 -8.08 -14.89 12.87
C ASP A 107 -8.94 -13.61 12.82
N SER A 108 -9.29 -13.14 11.62
CA SER A 108 -10.08 -11.92 11.45
C SER A 108 -11.50 -11.97 12.03
N THR A 109 -11.99 -13.14 12.44
CA THR A 109 -13.28 -13.26 13.12
C THR A 109 -13.20 -12.85 14.60
N LYS A 110 -12.00 -12.86 15.18
CA LYS A 110 -11.75 -12.63 16.61
C LYS A 110 -10.72 -11.55 16.90
N ASP A 111 -9.69 -11.49 16.06
CA ASP A 111 -8.56 -10.59 16.17
C ASP A 111 -8.77 -9.37 15.27
N ARG A 112 -8.08 -8.29 15.61
CA ARG A 112 -8.11 -7.06 14.84
C ARG A 112 -6.76 -6.37 14.83
N MET A 113 -6.45 -5.72 13.72
CA MET A 113 -5.25 -4.91 13.56
C MET A 113 -5.53 -3.65 12.76
N VAL A 114 -4.72 -2.63 13.03
CA VAL A 114 -4.62 -1.39 12.28
C VAL A 114 -3.15 -1.22 11.92
N VAL A 115 -2.89 -1.10 10.62
CA VAL A 115 -1.59 -0.75 10.06
C VAL A 115 -1.68 0.69 9.60
N ILE A 116 -0.76 1.53 10.04
CA ILE A 116 -0.69 2.95 9.71
C ILE A 116 0.64 3.22 9.04
N ASP A 117 0.59 3.69 7.79
CA ASP A 117 1.74 4.24 7.08
C ASP A 117 1.83 5.72 7.44
N ILE A 118 2.84 6.08 8.22
CA ILE A 118 3.02 7.44 8.74
C ILE A 118 3.41 8.40 7.61
N ASP A 119 4.23 7.94 6.68
CA ASP A 119 4.81 8.77 5.63
C ASP A 119 3.78 9.10 4.55
N ARG A 120 2.96 8.11 4.17
CA ARG A 120 1.90 8.28 3.16
C ARG A 120 0.58 8.77 3.74
N ARG A 121 0.44 8.78 5.08
CA ARG A 121 -0.81 9.08 5.77
C ARG A 121 -1.93 8.17 5.26
N GLU A 122 -1.63 6.88 5.23
CA GLU A 122 -2.55 5.83 4.81
C GLU A 122 -2.74 4.83 5.94
N LYS A 123 -3.83 4.08 5.89
CA LYS A 123 -4.09 3.02 6.86
C LYS A 123 -4.84 1.87 6.24
N ALA A 124 -4.62 0.70 6.80
CA ALA A 124 -5.39 -0.49 6.49
C ALA A 124 -5.80 -1.17 7.79
N THR A 125 -6.96 -1.82 7.77
CA THR A 125 -7.52 -2.51 8.94
C THR A 125 -7.94 -3.91 8.56
N LYS A 126 -7.76 -4.86 9.48
CA LYS A 126 -8.31 -6.20 9.35
C LYS A 126 -8.95 -6.63 10.66
N GLY A 127 -10.07 -7.35 10.57
CA GLY A 127 -10.89 -7.76 11.70
C GLY A 127 -12.15 -6.93 11.86
N ASN A 128 -12.92 -7.23 12.90
CA ASN A 128 -14.19 -6.57 13.16
C ASN A 128 -13.99 -5.28 13.97
N PHE A 129 -14.49 -4.16 13.42
CA PHE A 129 -14.45 -2.83 14.05
C PHE A 129 -15.85 -2.24 14.09
N ASP A 130 -16.30 -1.85 15.29
CA ASP A 130 -17.63 -1.25 15.48
C ASP A 130 -17.67 0.22 15.04
N TYR A 131 -16.53 0.92 15.07
CA TYR A 131 -16.46 2.39 14.91
C TYR A 131 -15.27 2.88 14.08
N LEU A 132 -15.11 2.40 12.85
CA LEU A 132 -14.08 2.91 11.92
C LEU A 132 -14.11 4.43 11.69
N PRO A 133 -15.27 5.13 11.68
CA PRO A 133 -15.29 6.59 11.54
C PRO A 133 -14.52 7.33 12.64
N LEU A 134 -14.49 6.82 13.88
CA LEU A 134 -13.73 7.42 14.97
C LEU A 134 -12.22 7.31 14.76
N LEU A 135 -11.76 6.21 14.13
CA LEU A 135 -10.37 6.05 13.74
C LEU A 135 -9.98 7.09 12.69
N ASN A 136 -10.79 7.28 11.65
CA ASN A 136 -10.56 8.30 10.62
C ASN A 136 -10.50 9.70 11.23
N TYR A 137 -11.42 10.02 12.15
CA TYR A 137 -11.44 11.31 12.85
C TYR A 137 -10.19 11.50 13.71
N GLY A 138 -9.78 10.46 14.45
CA GLY A 138 -8.61 10.51 15.33
C GLY A 138 -7.27 10.63 14.60
N LEU A 139 -7.14 10.00 13.42
CA LEU A 139 -5.93 10.08 12.61
C LEU A 139 -5.88 11.34 11.72
N GLY A 140 -7.04 11.88 11.35
CA GLY A 140 -7.13 13.04 10.45
C GLY A 140 -6.78 12.70 8.99
N PHE A 141 -6.86 11.42 8.63
CA PHE A 141 -6.75 10.84 7.29
C PHE A 141 -7.38 9.44 7.29
#